data_AF-A0A9P5X2S1-F1
#
_entry.id   AF-A0A9P5X2S1-F1
#
_cell.length_a   1.000
_cell.length_b   1.000
_cell.length_c   1.000
_cell.angle_alpha   90.00
_cell.angle_beta   90.00
_cell.angle_gamma   90.00
#
_symmetry.space_group_name_H-M   'P 1'
#
loop_
_entity.id
_entity.type
_entity.pdbx_description
1 polymer ?
#
loop_
_entity_poly.entity_id
_entity_poly.type
_entity_poly.pdbx_seq_one_letter_code
_entity_poly.pdbx_strand_id
1 'polypeptide(L)'
;MKFLDGGRIVASGAVDPSRTLELIYHSILCGIPPNHLPIAMRILRFLNLYHRGLRTADDQAKFLGLDQATFRGSIQNLHSVVHVPPVNECNTTSVRIYHHSFSDFLEDPNRSGKFYLDRGAVEYHFALQCLHWIENGAGSPSNKAIFGFTVSSGWGACCNLPDDFIPGLISRLERFDFCRLTYAHVQEALYFQKLIIYDGFAEFLRWLFSLGSIRNKSLISVISKQQASASEEMQVEHWTESPRDYIASFIPSAGAPQIPFTLRFRLGSATHVYVSLEVHERSLWPGNRMCKCCRTI
;
A
#
# COMPACT_ATOMS: atom_id res chain seq x y z
N MET A 1 -53.53 -50.62 -18.64
CA MET A 1 -52.58 -49.59 -19.11
C MET A 1 -51.72 -49.19 -17.92
N LYS A 2 -50.48 -49.69 -17.83
CA LYS A 2 -49.55 -49.37 -16.74
C LYS A 2 -48.70 -48.19 -17.19
N PHE A 3 -48.82 -47.07 -16.48
CA PHE A 3 -47.94 -45.91 -16.68
C PHE A 3 -46.58 -46.24 -16.06
N LEU A 4 -45.55 -46.27 -16.91
CA LEU A 4 -44.15 -46.22 -16.51
C LEU A 4 -43.83 -44.75 -16.26
N ASP A 5 -43.63 -44.35 -15.01
CA ASP A 5 -43.21 -43.00 -14.69
C ASP A 5 -41.69 -42.95 -14.47
N GLY A 6 -41.06 -42.22 -15.40
CA GLY A 6 -39.81 -41.46 -15.29
C GLY A 6 -38.76 -41.90 -14.27
N GLY A 7 -37.96 -42.90 -14.64
CA GLY A 7 -36.64 -43.09 -14.04
C GLY A 7 -35.80 -41.81 -14.19
N ARG A 8 -35.54 -41.15 -13.06
CA ARG A 8 -34.62 -40.03 -12.93
C ARG A 8 -33.22 -40.53 -13.32
N ILE A 9 -32.79 -40.23 -14.54
CA ILE A 9 -31.39 -40.37 -14.94
C ILE A 9 -30.62 -39.34 -14.12
N VAL A 10 -30.02 -39.79 -13.03
CA VAL A 10 -29.00 -39.02 -12.32
C VAL A 10 -27.82 -38.95 -13.28
N ALA A 11 -27.62 -37.78 -13.91
CA ALA A 11 -26.44 -37.51 -14.72
C ALA A 11 -25.19 -37.51 -13.82
N SER A 12 -24.70 -38.71 -13.55
CA SER A 12 -23.46 -39.01 -12.86
C SER A 12 -22.30 -38.66 -13.78
N GLY A 13 -21.48 -37.68 -13.40
CA GLY A 13 -20.15 -37.50 -13.99
C GLY A 13 -19.78 -36.10 -14.50
N ALA A 14 -20.62 -35.07 -14.35
CA ALA A 14 -20.19 -33.70 -14.64
C ALA A 14 -19.21 -33.24 -13.54
N VAL A 15 -17.91 -33.36 -13.82
CA VAL A 15 -16.86 -32.79 -12.98
C VAL A 15 -17.11 -31.28 -12.91
N ASP A 16 -17.24 -30.74 -11.70
CA ASP A 16 -17.40 -29.30 -11.49
C ASP A 16 -16.25 -28.56 -12.21
N PRO A 17 -16.55 -27.71 -13.21
CA PRO A 17 -15.54 -26.96 -13.95
C PRO A 17 -14.63 -26.13 -13.03
N SER A 18 -15.17 -25.63 -11.92
CA SER A 18 -14.43 -24.83 -10.93
C SER A 18 -13.35 -25.67 -10.27
N ARG A 19 -13.72 -26.88 -9.82
CA ARG A 19 -12.79 -27.85 -9.22
C ARG A 19 -11.72 -28.30 -10.21
N THR A 20 -12.09 -28.46 -11.48
CA THR A 20 -11.11 -28.80 -12.54
C THR A 20 -10.09 -27.69 -12.71
N LEU A 21 -10.53 -26.43 -12.71
CA LEU A 21 -9.65 -25.26 -12.84
C LEU A 21 -8.71 -25.12 -11.64
N GLU A 22 -9.19 -25.37 -10.43
CA GLU A 22 -8.37 -25.36 -9.20
C GLU A 22 -7.27 -26.42 -9.24
N LEU A 23 -7.57 -27.63 -9.76
CA LEU A 23 -6.56 -28.68 -9.96
C LEU A 23 -5.48 -28.24 -10.95
N ILE A 24 -5.87 -27.53 -12.02
CA ILE A 24 -4.92 -26.97 -12.99
C ILE A 24 -4.02 -25.92 -12.30
N TYR A 25 -4.60 -25.00 -11.51
CA TYR A 25 -3.82 -23.99 -10.77
C TYR A 25 -2.85 -24.62 -9.77
N HIS A 26 -3.29 -25.64 -9.03
CA HIS A 26 -2.41 -26.43 -8.16
C HIS A 26 -1.27 -27.08 -8.91
N SER A 27 -1.55 -27.70 -10.05
CA SER A 27 -0.54 -28.36 -10.88
C SER A 27 0.52 -27.36 -11.38
N ILE A 28 0.08 -26.18 -11.85
CA ILE A 28 0.97 -25.10 -12.30
C ILE A 28 1.88 -24.64 -11.16
N LEU A 29 1.33 -24.37 -9.98
CA LEU A 29 2.10 -23.90 -8.81
C LEU A 29 3.02 -24.98 -8.24
N CYS A 30 2.61 -26.25 -8.26
CA CYS A 30 3.46 -27.38 -7.88
C CYS A 30 4.62 -27.61 -8.87
N GLY A 31 4.48 -27.17 -10.11
CA GLY A 31 5.53 -27.21 -11.12
C GLY A 31 6.63 -26.16 -10.94
N ILE A 32 6.50 -25.24 -9.97
CA ILE A 32 7.55 -24.28 -9.63
C ILE A 32 8.65 -25.00 -8.83
N PRO A 33 9.93 -24.92 -9.24
CA PRO A 33 11.02 -25.51 -8.48
C PRO A 33 11.07 -24.98 -7.04
N PRO A 34 11.35 -25.82 -6.02
CA PRO A 34 11.32 -25.40 -4.61
C PRO A 34 12.21 -24.19 -4.28
N ASN A 35 13.34 -24.03 -4.97
CA ASN A 35 14.26 -22.90 -4.81
C ASN A 35 13.70 -21.58 -5.39
N HIS A 36 12.78 -21.65 -6.35
CA HIS A 36 12.12 -20.48 -6.95
C HIS A 36 10.77 -20.17 -6.31
N LEU A 37 10.12 -21.15 -5.68
CA LEU A 37 8.77 -21.01 -5.12
C LEU A 37 8.62 -19.81 -4.16
N PRO A 38 9.51 -19.56 -3.18
CA PRO A 38 9.35 -18.40 -2.28
C PRO A 38 9.35 -17.06 -3.04
N ILE A 39 10.19 -16.93 -4.07
CA ILE A 39 10.29 -15.73 -4.90
C ILE A 39 9.06 -15.60 -5.79
N ALA A 40 8.63 -16.69 -6.41
CA ALA A 40 7.42 -16.73 -7.23
C ALA A 40 6.19 -16.30 -6.42
N MET A 41 6.03 -16.82 -5.20
CA MET A 41 4.94 -16.43 -4.31
C MET A 41 5.04 -14.95 -3.91
N ARG A 42 6.25 -14.42 -3.66
CA ARG A 42 6.45 -12.99 -3.40
C ARG A 42 6.03 -12.12 -4.59
N ILE A 43 6.33 -12.54 -5.82
CA ILE A 43 5.92 -11.84 -7.03
C ILE A 43 4.40 -11.91 -7.20
N LEU A 44 3.80 -13.10 -7.07
CA LEU A 44 2.34 -13.28 -7.18
C LEU A 44 1.57 -12.42 -6.18
N ARG A 45 2.05 -12.32 -4.93
CA ARG A 45 1.49 -11.42 -3.91
C ARG A 45 1.45 -9.97 -4.36
N PHE A 46 2.57 -9.49 -4.86
CA PHE A 46 2.68 -8.12 -5.37
C PHE A 46 1.75 -7.87 -6.56
N LEU A 47 1.71 -8.81 -7.52
CA LEU A 47 0.83 -8.70 -8.68
C LEU A 47 -0.63 -8.72 -8.29
N ASN A 48 -1.02 -9.57 -7.34
CA ASN A 48 -2.41 -9.72 -6.94
C ASN A 48 -2.99 -8.42 -6.39
N LEU A 49 -2.29 -7.78 -5.44
CA LEU A 49 -2.80 -6.57 -4.78
C LEU A 49 -2.44 -5.27 -5.51
N TYR A 50 -1.32 -5.21 -6.23
CA TYR A 50 -0.77 -3.95 -6.75
C TYR A 50 -0.43 -3.96 -8.26
N HIS A 51 -1.06 -4.83 -9.06
CA HIS A 51 -0.81 -4.94 -10.52
C HIS A 51 -0.88 -3.62 -11.31
N ARG A 52 -1.58 -2.59 -10.82
CA ARG A 52 -1.80 -1.32 -11.54
C ARG A 52 -0.74 -0.26 -11.27
N GLY A 53 0.13 -0.47 -10.28
CA GLY A 53 1.03 0.57 -9.79
C GLY A 53 2.28 0.76 -10.66
N LEU A 54 2.96 -0.33 -10.98
CA LEU A 54 4.22 -0.32 -11.74
C LEU A 54 3.98 -0.82 -13.16
N ARG A 55 4.40 -0.01 -14.14
CA ARG A 55 4.06 -0.19 -15.56
C ARG A 55 4.98 -1.13 -16.32
N THR A 56 6.13 -1.47 -15.75
CA THR A 56 7.16 -2.27 -16.43
C THR A 56 7.59 -3.43 -15.54
N ALA A 57 7.93 -4.57 -16.14
CA ALA A 57 8.48 -5.71 -15.41
C ALA A 57 9.79 -5.34 -14.70
N ASP A 58 10.57 -4.43 -15.28
CA ASP A 58 11.80 -3.92 -14.68
C ASP A 58 11.55 -3.15 -13.39
N ASP A 59 10.55 -2.26 -13.38
CA ASP A 59 10.20 -1.52 -12.17
C ASP A 59 9.63 -2.46 -11.10
N GLN A 60 8.85 -3.48 -11.49
CA GLN A 60 8.35 -4.50 -10.59
C GLN A 60 9.48 -5.32 -9.95
N ALA A 61 10.44 -5.78 -10.76
CA ALA A 61 11.63 -6.51 -10.29
C ALA A 61 12.46 -5.66 -9.34
N LYS A 62 12.77 -4.41 -9.75
CA LYS A 62 13.49 -3.43 -8.93
C LYS A 62 12.77 -3.19 -7.62
N PHE A 63 11.47 -2.89 -7.64
CA PHE A 63 10.69 -2.63 -6.42
C PHE A 63 10.78 -3.79 -5.42
N LEU A 64 10.77 -5.03 -5.91
CA LEU A 64 10.95 -6.23 -5.08
C LEU A 64 12.41 -6.51 -4.67
N GLY A 65 13.37 -5.69 -5.12
CA GLY A 65 14.79 -5.90 -4.87
C GLY A 65 15.33 -7.17 -5.54
N LEU A 66 14.83 -7.49 -6.73
CA LEU A 66 15.21 -8.66 -7.51
C LEU A 66 15.92 -8.22 -8.79
N ASP A 67 16.96 -8.94 -9.20
CA ASP A 67 17.49 -8.82 -10.55
C ASP A 67 16.51 -9.41 -11.57
N GLN A 68 16.63 -8.99 -12.83
CA GLN A 68 15.70 -9.42 -13.90
C GLN A 68 15.73 -10.93 -14.13
N ALA A 69 16.89 -11.60 -14.01
CA ALA A 69 17.00 -13.02 -14.26
C ALA A 69 16.29 -13.82 -13.16
N THR A 70 16.49 -13.45 -11.89
CA THR A 70 15.79 -14.05 -10.75
C THR A 70 14.29 -13.80 -10.82
N PHE A 71 13.86 -12.57 -11.12
CA PHE A 71 12.45 -12.21 -11.23
C PHE A 71 11.75 -13.03 -12.33
N ARG A 72 12.31 -13.05 -13.54
CA ARG A 72 11.74 -13.80 -14.68
C ARG A 72 11.81 -15.30 -14.47
N GLY A 73 12.96 -15.82 -14.07
CA GLY A 73 13.16 -17.26 -13.85
C GLY A 73 12.19 -17.83 -12.82
N SER A 74 11.77 -17.02 -11.84
CA SER A 74 10.80 -17.44 -10.82
C SER A 74 9.36 -17.51 -11.32
N ILE A 75 9.01 -16.82 -12.41
CA ILE A 75 7.65 -16.79 -12.98
C ILE A 75 7.55 -17.42 -14.38
N GLN A 76 8.66 -17.90 -14.94
CA GLN A 76 8.67 -18.47 -16.30
C GLN A 76 7.75 -19.70 -16.44
N ASN A 77 7.51 -20.47 -15.38
CA ASN A 77 6.59 -21.62 -15.47
C ASN A 77 5.11 -21.22 -15.32
N LEU A 78 4.82 -19.92 -15.17
CA LEU A 78 3.47 -19.39 -14.92
C LEU A 78 2.82 -18.77 -16.18
N HIS A 79 3.40 -18.95 -17.37
CA HIS A 79 2.89 -18.35 -18.61
C HIS A 79 1.42 -18.66 -18.93
N SER A 80 0.84 -19.71 -18.36
CA SER A 80 -0.59 -20.05 -18.53
C SER A 80 -1.53 -19.19 -17.69
N VAL A 81 -1.06 -18.58 -16.60
CA VAL A 81 -1.87 -17.81 -15.63
C VAL A 81 -1.34 -16.38 -15.41
N VAL A 82 -0.10 -16.12 -15.82
CA VAL A 82 0.59 -14.83 -15.70
C VAL A 82 1.14 -14.43 -17.07
N HIS A 83 0.85 -13.20 -17.46
CA HIS A 83 1.51 -12.54 -18.59
C HIS A 83 2.94 -12.19 -18.21
N VAL A 84 3.92 -12.83 -18.84
CA VAL A 84 5.35 -12.54 -18.67
C VAL A 84 5.87 -11.97 -19.99
N PRO A 85 6.27 -10.69 -20.05
CA PRO A 85 6.71 -10.08 -21.30
C PRO A 85 8.02 -10.70 -21.82
N PRO A 86 8.26 -10.69 -23.13
CA PRO A 86 9.57 -10.95 -23.73
C PRO A 86 10.68 -10.07 -23.14
N VAL A 87 11.95 -10.50 -23.24
CA VAL A 87 13.09 -9.78 -22.64
C VAL A 87 13.22 -8.35 -23.18
N ASN A 88 13.00 -8.18 -24.48
CA ASN A 88 13.06 -6.89 -25.17
C ASN A 88 11.87 -5.95 -24.83
N GLU A 89 10.88 -6.41 -24.07
CA GLU A 89 9.68 -5.66 -23.70
C GLU A 89 9.55 -5.44 -22.19
N CYS A 90 10.53 -5.88 -21.38
CA CYS A 90 10.49 -5.74 -19.92
C CYS A 90 10.46 -4.30 -19.41
N ASN A 91 10.98 -3.37 -20.20
CA ASN A 91 11.02 -1.93 -19.91
C ASN A 91 9.78 -1.18 -20.38
N THR A 92 8.87 -1.81 -21.13
CA THR A 92 7.64 -1.19 -21.65
C THR A 92 6.37 -1.85 -21.16
N THR A 93 6.44 -3.11 -20.73
CA THR A 93 5.28 -3.93 -20.38
C THR A 93 5.42 -4.54 -18.99
N SER A 94 4.33 -4.55 -18.22
CA SER A 94 4.28 -5.14 -16.89
C SER A 94 3.95 -6.63 -16.90
N VAL A 95 4.37 -7.33 -15.85
CA VAL A 95 3.82 -8.64 -15.50
C VAL A 95 2.43 -8.44 -14.88
N ARG A 96 1.48 -9.30 -15.24
CA ARG A 96 0.11 -9.28 -14.70
C ARG A 96 -0.52 -10.66 -14.70
N ILE A 97 -1.42 -10.91 -13.76
CA ILE A 97 -2.24 -12.13 -13.72
C ILE A 97 -3.31 -12.03 -14.83
N TYR A 98 -3.50 -13.11 -15.61
CA TYR A 98 -4.49 -13.13 -16.70
C TYR A 98 -5.92 -13.26 -16.20
N HIS A 99 -6.14 -14.13 -15.22
CA HIS A 99 -7.47 -14.59 -14.83
C HIS A 99 -7.79 -14.19 -13.41
N HIS A 100 -8.92 -13.49 -13.23
CA HIS A 100 -9.42 -13.14 -11.91
C HIS A 100 -9.63 -14.39 -11.02
N SER A 101 -10.10 -15.49 -11.60
CA SER A 101 -10.26 -16.77 -10.88
C SER A 101 -8.97 -17.34 -10.30
N PHE A 102 -7.80 -17.00 -10.86
CA PHE A 102 -6.51 -17.40 -10.28
C PHE A 102 -6.17 -16.56 -9.05
N SER A 103 -6.46 -15.26 -9.08
CA SER A 103 -6.40 -14.39 -7.91
C SER A 103 -7.33 -14.89 -6.80
N ASP A 104 -8.59 -15.18 -7.11
CA ASP A 104 -9.56 -15.70 -6.14
C ASP A 104 -9.13 -17.03 -5.53
N PHE A 105 -8.47 -17.88 -6.32
CA PHE A 105 -7.90 -19.14 -5.85
C PHE A 105 -6.79 -18.89 -4.83
N LEU A 106 -5.87 -17.97 -5.12
CA LEU A 106 -4.75 -17.62 -4.26
C LEU A 106 -5.18 -16.94 -2.94
N GLU A 107 -6.33 -16.25 -2.94
CA GLU A 107 -6.90 -15.57 -1.77
C GLU A 107 -7.77 -16.47 -0.87
N ASP A 108 -8.05 -17.72 -1.27
CA ASP A 108 -8.82 -18.65 -0.45
C ASP A 108 -7.91 -19.74 0.13
N PRO A 109 -7.75 -19.81 1.46
CA PRO A 109 -6.87 -20.80 2.10
C PRO A 109 -7.36 -22.24 1.91
N ASN A 110 -8.68 -22.46 1.77
CA ASN A 110 -9.25 -23.80 1.57
C ASN A 110 -8.99 -24.30 0.15
N ARG A 111 -8.90 -23.39 -0.82
CA ARG A 111 -8.69 -23.73 -2.23
C ARG A 111 -7.21 -23.88 -2.54
N SER A 112 -6.37 -22.93 -2.13
CA SER A 112 -4.95 -22.89 -2.49
C SER A 112 -4.02 -23.61 -1.50
N GLY A 113 -4.48 -23.90 -0.28
CA GLY A 113 -3.69 -24.59 0.73
C GLY A 113 -2.36 -23.90 1.00
N LYS A 114 -1.24 -24.58 0.72
CA LYS A 114 0.12 -24.04 0.95
C LYS A 114 0.47 -22.83 0.07
N PHE A 115 -0.31 -22.56 -0.99
CA PHE A 115 -0.09 -21.43 -1.88
C PHE A 115 -0.93 -20.19 -1.50
N TYR A 116 -1.66 -20.26 -0.38
CA TYR A 116 -2.48 -19.18 0.11
C TYR A 116 -1.70 -17.88 0.31
N LEU A 117 -2.31 -16.78 -0.14
CA LEU A 117 -1.83 -15.43 0.05
C LEU A 117 -2.59 -14.77 1.19
N ASP A 118 -2.02 -14.85 2.38
CA ASP A 118 -2.50 -14.09 3.54
C ASP A 118 -2.39 -12.59 3.23
N ARG A 119 -3.54 -11.96 3.04
CA ARG A 119 -3.63 -10.54 2.70
C ARG A 119 -2.95 -9.64 3.73
N GLY A 120 -3.09 -9.94 5.03
CA GLY A 120 -2.47 -9.15 6.10
C GLY A 120 -0.95 -9.20 6.02
N ALA A 121 -0.40 -10.40 5.85
CA ALA A 121 1.03 -10.59 5.64
C ALA A 121 1.55 -9.91 4.36
N VAL A 122 0.76 -9.92 3.28
CA VAL A 122 1.13 -9.23 2.03
C VAL A 122 1.18 -7.72 2.22
N GLU A 123 0.12 -7.12 2.77
CA GLU A 123 0.06 -5.68 3.04
C GLU A 123 1.21 -5.26 3.97
N TYR A 124 1.54 -6.07 4.98
CA TYR A 124 2.67 -5.82 5.89
C TYR A 124 4.01 -5.77 5.16
N HIS A 125 4.32 -6.81 4.38
CA HIS A 125 5.58 -6.84 3.62
C HIS A 125 5.65 -5.73 2.58
N PHE A 126 4.53 -5.39 1.95
CA PHE A 126 4.45 -4.31 0.99
C PHE A 126 4.68 -2.95 1.67
N ALA A 127 4.04 -2.68 2.81
CA ALA A 127 4.26 -1.48 3.61
C ALA A 127 5.74 -1.31 3.99
N LEU A 128 6.40 -2.38 4.45
CA LEU A 128 7.83 -2.36 4.76
C LEU A 128 8.70 -2.07 3.53
N GLN A 129 8.38 -2.68 2.39
CA GLN A 129 9.08 -2.44 1.13
C GLN A 129 8.91 -0.98 0.68
N CYS A 130 7.72 -0.42 0.83
CA CYS A 130 7.46 0.99 0.56
C CYS A 130 8.29 1.91 1.44
N LEU A 131 8.30 1.69 2.76
CA LEU A 131 9.12 2.49 3.67
C LEU A 131 10.61 2.41 3.30
N HIS A 132 11.11 1.24 2.94
CA HIS A 132 12.48 1.08 2.45
C HIS A 132 12.77 1.92 1.20
N TRP A 133 11.86 1.93 0.22
CA TRP A 133 11.97 2.73 -1.00
C TRP A 133 11.90 4.23 -0.74
N ILE A 134 11.13 4.68 0.23
CA ILE A 134 11.07 6.10 0.59
C ILE A 134 12.41 6.56 1.17
N GLU A 135 13.00 5.77 2.06
CA GLU A 135 14.27 6.13 2.71
C GLU A 135 15.45 6.11 1.73
N ASN A 136 15.49 5.10 0.85
CA ASN A 136 16.69 4.77 0.07
C ASN A 136 16.54 5.04 -1.43
N GLY A 137 15.32 5.19 -1.94
CA GLY A 137 15.02 5.21 -3.38
C GLY A 137 15.02 6.58 -4.04
N ALA A 138 14.88 7.67 -3.28
CA ALA A 138 14.66 9.01 -3.80
C ALA A 138 15.85 9.64 -4.57
N GLY A 139 17.04 9.02 -4.51
CA GLY A 139 18.27 9.61 -5.07
C GLY A 139 18.51 9.35 -6.56
N SER A 140 17.77 8.44 -7.21
CA SER A 140 18.03 8.06 -8.61
C SER A 140 16.89 8.46 -9.54
N PRO A 141 17.16 9.17 -10.65
CA PRO A 141 16.15 9.48 -11.66
C PRO A 141 15.45 8.24 -12.24
N SER A 142 16.17 7.12 -12.32
CA SER A 142 15.63 5.84 -12.81
C SER A 142 14.61 5.19 -11.87
N ASN A 143 14.49 5.68 -10.63
CA ASN A 143 13.57 5.16 -9.61
C ASN A 143 12.32 6.02 -9.45
N LYS A 144 12.14 7.07 -10.26
CA LYS A 144 11.03 8.02 -10.12
C LYS A 144 9.66 7.34 -10.11
N ALA A 145 9.43 6.40 -11.04
CA ALA A 145 8.17 5.66 -11.10
C ALA A 145 7.93 4.82 -9.83
N ILE A 146 8.99 4.17 -9.33
CA ILE A 146 8.94 3.35 -8.10
C ILE A 146 8.66 4.23 -6.88
N PHE A 147 9.31 5.38 -6.79
CA PHE A 147 9.10 6.33 -5.70
C PHE A 147 7.67 6.86 -5.69
N GLY A 148 7.15 7.32 -6.83
CA GLY A 148 5.76 7.80 -6.94
C GLY A 148 4.74 6.71 -6.61
N PHE A 149 4.96 5.48 -7.07
CA PHE A 149 4.15 4.32 -6.70
C PHE A 149 4.18 4.04 -5.19
N THR A 150 5.38 4.08 -4.61
CA THR A 150 5.62 3.84 -3.19
C THR A 150 4.91 4.85 -2.31
N VAL A 151 5.01 6.14 -2.63
CA VAL A 151 4.36 7.21 -1.87
C VAL A 151 2.84 7.14 -1.99
N SER A 152 2.31 6.79 -3.17
CA SER A 152 0.86 6.70 -3.37
C SER A 152 0.22 5.47 -2.72
N SER A 153 0.93 4.33 -2.71
CA SER A 153 0.35 3.04 -2.28
C SER A 153 0.80 2.61 -0.88
N GLY A 154 2.00 3.00 -0.45
CA GLY A 154 2.61 2.51 0.79
C GLY A 154 1.84 2.91 2.05
N TRP A 155 1.26 4.11 2.05
CA TRP A 155 0.47 4.61 3.19
C TRP A 155 -0.83 3.85 3.36
N GLY A 156 -1.55 3.57 2.25
CA GLY A 156 -2.75 2.75 2.29
C GLY A 156 -2.47 1.34 2.82
N ALA A 157 -1.36 0.74 2.41
CA ALA A 157 -0.95 -0.57 2.91
C ALA A 157 -0.65 -0.57 4.42
N CYS A 158 -0.07 0.51 4.95
CA CYS A 158 0.12 0.67 6.40
C CYS A 158 -1.22 0.67 7.16
N CYS A 159 -2.26 1.29 6.59
CA CYS A 159 -3.59 1.38 7.21
C CYS A 159 -4.38 0.07 7.19
N ASN A 160 -4.11 -0.81 6.22
CA ASN A 160 -4.86 -2.04 5.97
C ASN A 160 -4.34 -3.25 6.77
N LEU A 161 -3.41 -3.04 7.70
CA LEU A 161 -2.82 -4.13 8.46
C LEU A 161 -3.78 -4.68 9.52
N PRO A 162 -3.88 -6.02 9.67
CA PRO A 162 -4.50 -6.60 10.84
C PRO A 162 -3.64 -6.37 12.10
N ASP A 163 -4.29 -6.46 13.26
CA ASP A 163 -3.73 -6.04 14.56
C ASP A 163 -2.43 -6.74 14.95
N ASP A 164 -2.23 -7.99 14.50
CA ASP A 164 -1.05 -8.80 14.76
C ASP A 164 0.22 -8.26 14.07
N PHE A 165 0.08 -7.56 12.94
CA PHE A 165 1.20 -6.94 12.22
C PHE A 165 1.52 -5.51 12.67
N ILE A 166 0.60 -4.85 13.38
CA ILE A 166 0.77 -3.45 13.80
C ILE A 166 2.03 -3.24 14.66
N PRO A 167 2.35 -4.06 15.69
CA PRO A 167 3.54 -3.84 16.52
C PRO A 167 4.85 -3.84 15.72
N GLY A 168 4.94 -4.72 14.71
CA GLY A 168 6.10 -4.80 13.81
C GLY A 168 6.23 -3.55 12.94
N LEU A 169 5.11 -3.08 12.38
CA LEU A 169 5.09 -1.85 11.57
C LEU A 169 5.45 -0.63 12.43
N ILE A 170 4.88 -0.51 13.63
CA ILE A 170 5.19 0.59 14.53
C ILE A 170 6.67 0.62 14.90
N SER A 171 7.26 -0.53 15.23
CA SER A 171 8.71 -0.63 15.50
C SER A 171 9.56 -0.23 14.30
N ARG A 172 9.04 -0.38 13.08
CA ARG A 172 9.69 0.12 11.85
C ARG A 172 9.52 1.63 11.69
N LEU A 173 8.33 2.16 11.92
CA LEU A 173 8.00 3.59 11.81
C LEU A 173 8.71 4.43 12.86
N GLU A 174 8.92 3.91 14.07
CA GLU A 174 9.70 4.58 15.13
C GLU A 174 11.18 4.81 14.74
N ARG A 175 11.69 4.06 13.75
CA ARG A 175 13.05 4.19 13.20
C ARG A 175 13.07 4.86 11.81
N PHE A 176 11.91 5.21 11.28
CA PHE A 176 11.77 5.74 9.93
C PHE A 176 12.12 7.23 9.90
N ASP A 177 12.98 7.63 8.97
CA ASP A 177 13.39 9.03 8.79
C ASP A 177 12.37 9.80 7.93
N PHE A 178 11.38 10.40 8.59
CA PHE A 178 10.34 11.19 7.91
C PHE A 178 10.87 12.45 7.23
N CYS A 179 12.08 12.94 7.52
CA CYS A 179 12.68 14.06 6.78
C CYS A 179 12.98 13.69 5.32
N ARG A 180 13.06 12.40 4.98
CA ARG A 180 13.17 11.94 3.59
C ARG A 180 11.92 12.26 2.78
N LEU A 181 10.76 12.36 3.42
CA LEU A 181 9.52 12.78 2.75
C LEU A 181 9.60 14.26 2.34
N THR A 182 10.15 15.13 3.16
CA THR A 182 10.18 16.57 2.82
C THR A 182 11.17 16.83 1.69
N TYR A 183 12.34 16.19 1.68
CA TYR A 183 13.36 16.43 0.67
C TYR A 183 13.01 15.86 -0.71
N ALA A 184 12.55 14.61 -0.75
CA ALA A 184 12.23 13.93 -2.01
C ALA A 184 11.05 14.58 -2.74
N HIS A 185 10.05 15.08 -1.99
CA HIS A 185 8.90 15.76 -2.58
C HIS A 185 9.20 17.19 -3.03
N VAL A 186 10.14 17.89 -2.40
CA VAL A 186 10.42 19.30 -2.70
C VAL A 186 11.14 19.51 -4.03
N GLN A 187 12.03 18.61 -4.46
CA GLN A 187 12.65 18.75 -5.78
C GLN A 187 11.71 18.36 -6.92
N GLU A 188 10.79 17.41 -6.71
CA GLU A 188 9.82 17.02 -7.75
C GLU A 188 8.58 17.93 -7.80
N ALA A 189 8.15 18.52 -6.68
CA ALA A 189 7.03 19.45 -6.61
C ALA A 189 7.31 20.81 -7.29
N LEU A 190 8.55 21.09 -7.66
CA LEU A 190 8.86 22.23 -8.53
C LEU A 190 8.35 22.03 -9.97
N TYR A 191 7.98 20.81 -10.36
CA TYR A 191 7.31 20.51 -11.64
C TYR A 191 5.84 20.08 -11.48
N PHE A 192 5.44 19.53 -10.33
CA PHE A 192 4.04 19.27 -10.00
C PHE A 192 3.60 20.18 -8.85
N GLN A 193 2.91 21.26 -9.22
CA GLN A 193 2.27 22.22 -8.34
C GLN A 193 1.55 21.55 -7.14
N LYS A 194 1.93 22.00 -5.95
CA LYS A 194 1.40 21.62 -4.62
C LYS A 194 1.66 20.17 -4.22
N LEU A 195 2.28 20.06 -3.03
CA LEU A 195 2.24 18.90 -2.16
C LEU A 195 0.76 18.56 -1.90
N ILE A 196 0.10 17.84 -2.81
CA ILE A 196 -1.09 17.10 -2.45
C ILE A 196 -0.52 16.01 -1.57
N ILE A 197 -0.59 16.25 -0.26
CA ILE A 197 -0.53 15.17 0.70
C ILE A 197 -1.57 14.18 0.19
N TYR A 198 -1.07 13.10 -0.41
CA TYR A 198 -1.90 12.08 -1.00
C TYR A 198 -2.94 11.71 0.06
N ASP A 199 -4.21 11.59 -0.33
CA ASP A 199 -5.29 11.25 0.60
C ASP A 199 -4.89 10.06 1.49
N GLY A 200 -4.10 9.12 0.94
CA GLY A 200 -3.49 8.02 1.67
C GLY A 200 -2.55 8.39 2.84
N PHE A 201 -1.75 9.45 2.75
CA PHE A 201 -0.92 9.89 3.89
C PHE A 201 -1.77 10.53 4.99
N ALA A 202 -2.79 11.32 4.63
CA ALA A 202 -3.73 11.86 5.61
C ALA A 202 -4.53 10.74 6.29
N GLU A 203 -4.96 9.72 5.54
CA GLU A 203 -5.56 8.50 6.08
C GLU A 203 -4.60 7.76 7.02
N PHE A 204 -3.33 7.63 6.64
CA PHE A 204 -2.29 7.04 7.49
C PHE A 204 -2.11 7.78 8.80
N LEU A 205 -2.10 9.12 8.78
CA LEU A 205 -2.02 9.91 10.01
C LEU A 205 -3.25 9.70 10.91
N ARG A 206 -4.46 9.61 10.33
CA ARG A 206 -5.69 9.30 11.09
C ARG A 206 -5.64 7.90 11.68
N TRP A 207 -5.21 6.91 10.90
CA TRP A 207 -5.03 5.54 11.35
C TRP A 207 -4.02 5.49 12.50
N LEU A 208 -2.86 6.11 12.34
CA LEU A 208 -1.82 6.14 13.37
C LEU A 208 -2.28 6.87 14.65
N PHE A 209 -3.11 7.92 14.54
CA PHE A 209 -3.75 8.58 15.69
C PHE A 209 -4.68 7.61 16.44
N SER A 210 -5.48 6.82 15.71
CA SER A 210 -6.42 5.87 16.30
C SER A 210 -5.73 4.79 17.15
N LEU A 211 -4.48 4.42 16.79
CA LEU A 211 -3.68 3.46 17.54
C LEU A 211 -3.23 3.95 18.93
N GLY A 212 -3.23 5.27 19.17
CA GLY A 212 -2.87 5.85 20.46
C GLY A 212 -3.78 5.36 21.60
N SER A 213 -5.05 5.08 21.29
CA SER A 213 -6.03 4.52 22.24
C SER A 213 -5.66 3.11 22.69
N ILE A 214 -4.99 2.33 21.84
CA ILE A 214 -4.62 0.93 22.11
C ILE A 214 -3.35 0.86 22.97
N ARG A 215 -2.41 1.80 22.80
CA ARG A 215 -1.08 1.73 23.44
C ARG A 215 -0.93 2.54 24.73
N ASN A 216 -1.95 3.30 25.15
CA ASN A 216 -1.82 4.33 26.20
C ASN A 216 -0.66 5.32 25.95
N LYS A 217 -0.19 5.41 24.71
CA LYS A 217 0.92 6.25 24.25
C LYS A 217 0.57 6.73 22.86
N SER A 218 0.30 8.03 22.74
CA SER A 218 0.04 8.61 21.44
C SER A 218 1.34 8.74 20.64
N LEU A 219 1.38 8.16 19.44
CA LEU A 219 2.45 8.38 18.45
C LEU A 219 2.28 9.73 17.73
N ILE A 220 1.21 10.45 18.05
CA ILE A 220 0.81 11.70 17.41
C ILE A 220 0.34 12.68 18.48
N SER A 221 0.86 13.89 18.49
CA SER A 221 0.41 14.93 19.43
C SER A 221 -0.07 16.16 18.67
N VAL A 222 -1.38 16.29 18.48
CA VAL A 222 -1.94 17.47 17.82
C VAL A 222 -1.81 18.68 18.76
N ILE A 223 -1.16 19.75 18.31
CA ILE A 223 -1.03 21.00 19.07
C ILE A 223 -1.79 22.08 18.31
N SER A 224 -2.61 22.88 18.98
CA SER A 224 -3.27 23.99 18.29
C SER A 224 -2.26 25.11 17.97
N LYS A 225 -2.48 25.86 16.89
CA LYS A 225 -1.62 27.00 16.51
C LYS A 225 -1.53 28.06 17.64
N GLN A 226 -2.60 28.20 18.43
CA GLN A 226 -2.66 29.08 19.60
C GLN A 226 -1.83 28.59 20.79
N GLN A 227 -1.67 27.27 20.97
CA GLN A 227 -0.78 26.70 21.99
C GLN A 227 0.68 26.75 21.59
N ALA A 228 0.98 26.62 20.29
CA ALA A 228 2.35 26.70 19.78
C ALA A 228 3.00 28.06 20.11
N SER A 229 2.29 29.16 19.83
CA SER A 229 2.76 30.53 20.09
C SER A 229 2.98 30.86 21.57
N ALA A 230 2.33 30.13 22.50
CA ALA A 230 2.50 30.32 23.94
C ALA A 230 3.64 29.48 24.55
N SER A 231 4.16 28.48 23.81
CA SER A 231 5.21 27.57 24.27
C SER A 231 6.62 27.91 23.75
N GLU A 232 6.73 28.89 22.85
CA GLU A 232 7.96 29.21 22.10
C GLU A 232 8.91 30.21 22.78
N GLU A 233 8.59 30.74 23.97
CA GLU A 233 9.54 31.62 24.71
C GLU A 233 10.63 30.87 25.49
N MET A 234 10.67 29.53 25.47
CA MET A 234 11.72 28.76 26.15
C MET A 234 12.61 28.00 25.15
N GLN A 235 13.71 28.67 24.79
CA GLN A 235 14.92 28.19 24.09
C GLN A 235 14.77 27.71 22.64
N VAL A 236 14.91 28.68 21.73
CA VAL A 236 15.29 28.49 20.32
C VAL A 236 16.74 28.95 20.16
N GLU A 237 17.72 28.07 20.43
CA GLU A 237 19.10 28.28 19.97
C GLU A 237 19.45 27.22 18.92
N HIS A 238 19.86 27.70 17.74
CA HIS A 238 20.30 26.98 16.55
C HIS A 238 19.29 26.09 15.81
N TRP A 239 18.29 26.73 15.18
CA TRP A 239 17.67 26.21 13.95
C TRP A 239 18.22 26.96 12.73
N THR A 240 19.45 26.65 12.31
CA THR A 240 19.91 27.03 10.97
C THR A 240 19.37 26.01 9.96
N GLU A 241 18.13 26.23 9.54
CA GLU A 241 17.52 25.91 8.24
C GLU A 241 16.00 26.12 8.37
N SER A 242 15.47 27.11 7.64
CA SER A 242 14.09 27.59 7.71
C SER A 242 13.05 26.44 7.67
N PRO A 243 12.06 26.40 8.59
CA PRO A 243 10.97 25.44 8.49
C PRO A 243 10.14 25.78 7.25
N ARG A 244 10.03 24.83 6.31
CA ARG A 244 9.09 24.93 5.18
C ARG A 244 7.77 24.36 5.64
N ASP A 245 6.75 25.21 5.69
CA ASP A 245 5.38 24.80 6.00
C ASP A 245 4.79 23.96 4.87
N TYR A 246 4.09 22.88 5.23
CA TYR A 246 3.37 22.05 4.28
C TYR A 246 1.87 22.10 4.59
N ILE A 247 1.06 21.98 3.55
CA ILE A 247 -0.40 22.17 3.61
C ILE A 247 -1.04 20.80 3.33
N ALA A 248 -1.76 20.22 4.28
CA ALA A 248 -2.78 19.21 4.00
C ALA A 248 -4.14 19.76 4.41
N SER A 249 -5.09 19.75 3.48
CA SER A 249 -6.48 20.03 3.84
C SER A 249 -7.11 18.79 4.51
N PHE A 250 -7.47 18.93 5.79
CA PHE A 250 -8.41 18.02 6.45
C PHE A 250 -9.79 18.65 6.32
N ILE A 251 -10.75 17.93 5.74
CA ILE A 251 -12.15 18.36 5.79
C ILE A 251 -12.73 17.80 7.10
N PRO A 252 -13.10 18.64 8.08
CA PRO A 252 -13.82 18.16 9.25
C PRO A 252 -15.19 17.63 8.83
N SER A 253 -15.71 16.63 9.54
CA SER A 253 -17.11 16.21 9.42
C SER A 253 -18.04 17.42 9.54
N ALA A 254 -19.06 17.47 8.68
CA ALA A 254 -19.96 18.61 8.54
C ALA A 254 -20.53 19.05 9.91
N GLY A 255 -20.23 20.29 10.31
CA GLY A 255 -20.78 20.94 11.52
C GLY A 255 -19.77 21.33 12.60
N ALA A 256 -18.49 20.98 12.49
CA ALA A 256 -17.47 21.41 13.46
C ALA A 256 -16.92 22.82 13.14
N PRO A 257 -16.75 23.72 14.13
CA PRO A 257 -16.08 25.00 13.93
C PRO A 257 -14.63 24.79 13.44
N GLN A 258 -14.29 25.44 12.32
CA GLN A 258 -12.99 25.30 11.66
C GLN A 258 -11.94 26.20 12.32
N ILE A 259 -10.98 25.61 13.00
CA ILE A 259 -9.77 26.29 13.49
C ILE A 259 -8.61 25.76 12.65
N PRO A 260 -7.68 26.62 12.15
CA PRO A 260 -6.45 26.13 11.53
C PRO A 260 -5.65 25.37 12.59
N PHE A 261 -5.59 24.05 12.45
CA PHE A 261 -4.77 23.19 13.30
C PHE A 261 -3.41 23.04 12.64
N THR A 262 -2.32 23.21 13.39
CA THR A 262 -0.99 22.77 12.98
C THR A 262 -0.79 21.40 13.60
N LEU A 263 -0.86 20.33 12.80
CA LEU A 263 -0.62 19.01 13.37
C LEU A 263 0.87 18.86 13.73
N ARG A 264 1.20 18.38 14.92
CA ARG A 264 2.56 17.97 15.28
C ARG A 264 2.53 16.45 15.45
N PHE A 265 3.51 15.75 14.90
CA PHE A 265 3.58 14.29 15.04
C PHE A 265 4.91 13.93 15.66
N ARG A 266 4.91 12.94 16.55
CA ARG A 266 6.11 12.48 17.25
C ARG A 266 6.23 10.98 17.11
N LEU A 267 6.97 10.54 16.09
CA LEU A 267 7.31 9.14 15.92
C LEU A 267 8.74 8.91 16.40
N GLY A 268 8.92 8.01 17.37
CA GLY A 268 10.24 7.59 17.88
C GLY A 268 10.79 8.42 19.05
N SER A 269 11.91 7.93 19.62
CA SER A 269 12.50 8.41 20.88
C SER A 269 13.58 9.49 20.74
N ALA A 270 14.07 9.81 19.52
CA ALA A 270 15.31 10.58 19.36
C ALA A 270 15.27 11.76 18.38
N THR A 271 14.29 11.88 17.48
CA THR A 271 14.24 12.98 16.51
C THR A 271 12.82 13.52 16.37
N HIS A 272 12.66 14.81 16.64
CA HIS A 272 11.40 15.50 16.41
C HIS A 272 11.28 15.80 14.92
N VAL A 273 10.37 15.12 14.23
CA VAL A 273 10.01 15.51 12.86
C VAL A 273 8.80 16.41 12.93
N TYR A 274 9.00 17.66 12.52
CA TYR A 274 7.96 18.67 12.49
C TYR A 274 7.29 18.63 11.12
N VAL A 275 6.03 18.21 11.09
CA VAL A 275 5.20 18.31 9.89
C VAL A 275 4.05 19.25 10.19
N SER A 276 4.27 20.56 9.97
CA SER A 276 3.16 21.51 9.98
C SER A 276 2.21 21.14 8.85
N LEU A 277 0.93 20.98 9.16
CA LEU A 277 -0.14 20.72 8.19
C LEU A 277 -1.13 21.86 8.31
N GLU A 278 -1.08 22.84 7.41
CA GLU A 278 -2.12 23.85 7.34
C GLU A 278 -3.31 23.37 6.50
N VAL A 279 -4.52 23.49 7.07
CA VAL A 279 -5.77 23.21 6.37
C VAL A 279 -6.29 24.52 5.79
N HIS A 280 -6.29 24.64 4.46
CA HIS A 280 -6.98 25.75 3.80
C HIS A 280 -8.37 25.33 3.31
N GLU A 281 -9.32 26.24 3.48
CA GLU A 281 -10.66 26.19 2.90
C GLU A 281 -10.54 26.19 1.36
N ARG A 282 -11.05 25.14 0.69
CA ARG A 282 -11.34 25.27 -0.75
C ARG A 282 -12.69 25.96 -0.87
N SER A 283 -12.69 27.14 -1.47
CA SER A 283 -13.90 27.75 -2.02
C SER A 283 -14.62 26.71 -2.89
N LEU A 284 -15.86 26.39 -2.54
CA LEU A 284 -16.74 25.46 -3.24
C LEU A 284 -16.79 25.80 -4.74
N TRP A 285 -16.26 24.92 -5.59
CA TRP A 285 -16.66 24.85 -6.99
C TRP A 285 -18.04 24.16 -7.06
N PRO A 286 -19.04 24.74 -7.76
CA PRO A 286 -20.35 24.13 -7.83
C PRO A 286 -20.31 22.94 -8.78
N GLY A 287 -20.39 21.73 -8.22
CA GLY A 287 -20.77 20.52 -8.96
C GLY A 287 -19.78 19.35 -8.83
N ASN A 288 -19.95 18.53 -7.79
CA ASN A 288 -20.31 17.12 -7.95
C ASN A 288 -20.48 16.43 -6.59
N ARG A 289 -21.43 15.48 -6.55
CA ARG A 289 -21.87 14.78 -5.34
C ARG A 289 -20.98 13.57 -5.03
N MET A 290 -21.11 13.14 -3.76
CA MET A 290 -20.82 11.84 -3.14
C MET A 290 -19.45 11.67 -2.46
N CYS A 291 -19.49 11.59 -1.12
CA CYS A 291 -19.28 10.31 -0.45
C CYS A 291 -20.02 10.28 0.90
N LYS A 292 -20.81 9.22 1.14
CA LYS A 292 -21.42 8.88 2.44
C LYS A 292 -20.55 7.80 3.07
N CYS A 293 -19.96 8.06 4.23
CA CYS A 293 -19.57 7.03 5.20
C CYS A 293 -19.41 7.65 6.59
N CYS A 294 -20.49 7.66 7.37
CA CYS A 294 -20.45 7.62 8.83
C CYS A 294 -21.33 6.45 9.25
N ARG A 295 -20.78 5.47 9.96
CA ARG A 295 -21.54 4.59 10.83
C ARG A 295 -20.93 4.71 12.21
N THR A 296 -21.68 5.35 13.09
CA THR A 296 -21.41 5.54 14.50
C THR A 296 -21.58 4.21 15.23
N ILE A 297 -20.65 3.88 16.13
CA ILE A 297 -20.95 3.30 17.44
C ILE A 297 -20.41 4.28 18.46
#